data_AF-A0A9W6ZIU9-F1
#
_entry.id   AF-A0A9W6ZIU9-F1
#
_cell.length_a   1.000
_cell.length_b   1.000
_cell.length_c   1.000
_cell.angle_alpha   90.00
_cell.angle_beta   90.00
_cell.angle_gamma   90.00
#
_symmetry.space_group_name_H-M   'P 1'
#
loop_
_entity.id
_entity.type
_entity.pdbx_description
1 polymer ?
#
loop_
_entity_poly.entity_id
_entity_poly.type
_entity_poly.pdbx_seq_one_letter_code
_entity_poly.pdbx_strand_id
1 'polypeptide(L)'
;MSTLSIPFLPPSSLAASKPSLNPAMYEGKYLDPINHPGGTRTIKVTGQDGEKGFYKVELTGGGGKGEPKNYTLPAQVSKDGSKIIIDFSPKGGPKDFVGVFDDELKGIKFLKDGNFWPMQTGEKCE
;
A
#
# COMPACT_ATOMS: atom_id res chain seq x y z
N MET A 1 -15.09 41.54 -45.38
CA MET A 1 -14.85 40.20 -44.80
C MET A 1 -14.69 40.40 -43.31
N SER A 2 -15.73 40.11 -42.53
CA SER A 2 -15.80 40.43 -41.09
C SER A 2 -15.39 39.20 -40.30
N THR A 3 -14.26 39.25 -39.60
CA THR A 3 -13.76 38.12 -38.81
C THR A 3 -14.41 38.12 -37.44
N LEU A 4 -15.29 37.13 -37.19
CA LEU A 4 -15.81 36.82 -35.86
C LEU A 4 -14.67 36.34 -34.96
N SER A 5 -14.39 37.09 -33.91
CA SER A 5 -13.46 36.69 -32.85
C SER A 5 -14.23 35.91 -31.79
N ILE A 6 -13.93 34.61 -31.65
CA ILE A 6 -14.50 33.75 -30.62
C ILE A 6 -13.58 33.82 -29.40
N PRO A 7 -14.08 34.15 -28.19
CA PRO A 7 -13.25 34.14 -27.00
C PRO A 7 -12.89 32.69 -26.62
N PHE A 8 -11.58 32.43 -26.52
CA PHE A 8 -11.03 31.19 -26.00
C PHE A 8 -11.19 31.17 -24.47
N LEU A 9 -12.06 30.31 -23.95
CA LEU A 9 -12.17 30.03 -22.52
C LEU A 9 -10.98 29.14 -22.10
N PRO A 10 -10.23 29.48 -21.04
CA PRO A 10 -9.23 28.56 -20.51
C PRO A 10 -9.94 27.33 -19.90
N PRO A 11 -9.37 26.11 -20.03
CA PRO A 11 -9.90 24.97 -19.31
C PRO A 11 -9.75 25.22 -17.81
N SER A 12 -10.86 25.15 -17.06
CA SER A 12 -10.85 25.05 -15.61
C SER A 12 -9.93 23.91 -15.22
N SER A 13 -8.77 24.27 -14.66
CA SER A 13 -7.87 23.30 -14.06
C SER A 13 -8.56 22.78 -12.80
N LEU A 14 -9.22 21.63 -12.90
CA LEU A 14 -9.52 20.82 -11.72
C LEU A 14 -8.15 20.44 -11.15
N ALA A 15 -7.69 21.20 -10.17
CA ALA A 15 -6.65 20.75 -9.27
C ALA A 15 -7.18 19.45 -8.64
N ALA A 16 -6.67 18.31 -9.12
CA ALA A 16 -6.87 17.03 -8.49
C ALA A 16 -6.36 17.18 -7.06
N SER A 17 -7.29 17.25 -6.10
CA SER A 17 -6.96 17.13 -4.69
C SER A 17 -6.25 15.80 -4.55
N LYS A 18 -4.93 15.84 -4.34
CA LYS A 18 -4.15 14.64 -4.03
C LYS A 18 -4.88 13.97 -2.86
N PRO A 19 -5.40 12.75 -3.01
CA PRO A 19 -6.01 12.06 -1.89
C PRO A 19 -4.97 12.08 -0.76
N SER A 20 -5.37 12.58 0.41
CA SER A 20 -4.52 12.54 1.59
C SER A 20 -4.33 11.07 1.94
N LEU A 21 -3.23 10.49 1.46
CA LEU A 21 -2.85 9.12 1.75
C LEU A 21 -2.75 8.99 3.27
N ASN A 22 -3.55 8.11 3.83
CA ASN A 22 -3.59 7.86 5.26
C ASN A 22 -2.86 6.53 5.53
N PRO A 23 -2.21 6.37 6.69
CA PRO A 23 -1.55 5.10 7.02
C PRO A 23 -2.54 3.94 7.15
N ALA A 24 -3.80 4.23 7.46
CA ALA A 24 -4.87 3.24 7.62
C ALA A 24 -5.25 2.53 6.32
N MET A 25 -4.94 3.09 5.14
CA MET A 25 -5.27 2.46 3.85
C MET A 25 -4.49 1.16 3.61
N TYR A 26 -3.38 0.97 4.33
CA TYR A 26 -2.62 -0.27 4.31
C TYR A 26 -3.22 -1.34 5.25
N GLU A 27 -4.20 -1.01 6.10
CA GLU A 27 -4.85 -2.01 6.93
C GLU A 27 -5.71 -2.93 6.09
N GLY A 28 -5.54 -4.23 6.30
CA GLY A 28 -6.30 -5.23 5.56
C GLY A 28 -5.55 -6.52 5.43
N LYS A 29 -6.19 -7.46 4.73
CA LYS A 29 -5.64 -8.77 4.40
C LYS A 29 -5.22 -8.76 2.94
N TYR A 30 -4.08 -9.33 2.63
CA TYR A 30 -3.45 -9.32 1.33
C TYR A 30 -2.99 -10.72 0.95
N LEU A 31 -2.87 -10.95 -0.36
CA LEU A 31 -2.32 -12.17 -0.93
C LEU A 31 -0.96 -11.89 -1.56
N ASP A 32 -0.16 -12.93 -1.71
CA ASP A 32 1.08 -12.90 -2.49
C ASP A 32 1.05 -14.03 -3.52
N PRO A 33 0.25 -13.86 -4.59
CA PRO A 33 -0.06 -14.94 -5.51
C PRO A 33 1.17 -15.43 -6.30
N ILE A 34 2.20 -14.60 -6.42
CA ILE A 34 3.41 -14.91 -7.20
C ILE A 34 4.41 -15.69 -6.35
N ASN A 35 4.85 -15.12 -5.22
CA ASN A 35 5.95 -15.70 -4.45
C ASN A 35 5.47 -16.75 -3.43
N HIS A 36 4.26 -16.60 -2.93
CA HIS A 36 3.70 -17.47 -1.90
C HIS A 36 2.22 -17.78 -2.13
N PRO A 37 1.89 -18.54 -3.20
CA PRO A 37 0.52 -18.95 -3.51
C PRO A 37 -0.18 -19.57 -2.29
N GLY A 38 -1.43 -19.13 -2.05
CA GLY A 38 -2.25 -19.56 -0.91
C GLY A 38 -1.93 -18.88 0.42
N GLY A 39 -0.85 -18.09 0.49
CA GLY A 39 -0.47 -17.36 1.69
C GLY A 39 -1.20 -16.05 1.86
N THR A 40 -1.39 -15.65 3.12
CA THR A 40 -2.04 -14.38 3.47
C THR A 40 -1.11 -13.48 4.26
N ARG A 41 -1.35 -12.17 4.21
CA ARG A 41 -0.67 -11.15 5.01
C ARG A 41 -1.71 -10.18 5.53
N THR A 42 -1.83 -10.04 6.83
CA THR A 42 -2.70 -9.08 7.48
C THR A 42 -1.86 -7.95 8.04
N ILE A 43 -2.14 -6.74 7.59
CA ILE A 43 -1.48 -5.52 8.04
C ILE A 43 -2.40 -4.80 9.02
N LYS A 44 -1.84 -4.41 10.17
CA LYS A 44 -2.52 -3.65 11.22
C LYS A 44 -1.63 -2.50 11.70
N VAL A 45 -2.18 -1.28 11.75
CA VAL A 45 -1.48 -0.14 12.35
C VAL A 45 -1.59 -0.25 13.86
N THR A 46 -0.44 -0.30 14.55
CA THR A 46 -0.39 -0.51 16.01
C THR A 46 -0.14 0.78 16.77
N GLY A 47 0.29 1.84 16.11
CA GLY A 47 0.45 3.16 16.70
C GLY A 47 1.30 4.09 15.85
N GLN A 48 1.51 5.31 16.34
CA GLN A 48 2.39 6.27 15.69
C GLN A 48 3.76 6.27 16.39
N ASP A 49 4.84 6.25 15.62
CA ASP A 49 6.17 6.54 16.14
C ASP A 49 6.33 8.07 16.21
N GLY A 50 6.08 8.61 17.41
CA GLY A 50 5.97 10.05 17.66
C GLY A 50 7.22 10.87 17.34
N GLU A 51 8.40 10.23 17.22
CA GLU A 51 9.67 10.91 16.97
C GLU A 51 10.14 10.87 15.51
N LYS A 52 9.70 9.91 14.69
CA LYS A 52 10.28 9.68 13.35
C LYS A 52 9.36 9.96 12.17
N GLY A 53 8.11 10.32 12.39
CA GLY A 53 7.17 10.59 11.29
C GLY A 53 6.77 9.31 10.53
N PHE A 54 6.71 8.18 11.23
CA PHE A 54 6.20 6.91 10.72
C PHE A 54 5.13 6.35 11.65
N TYR A 55 4.22 5.54 11.12
CA TYR A 55 3.30 4.70 11.86
C TYR A 55 3.89 3.31 12.00
N LYS A 56 3.86 2.75 13.22
CA LYS A 56 4.23 1.36 13.46
C LYS A 56 3.13 0.45 12.96
N VAL A 57 3.53 -0.57 12.24
CA VAL A 57 2.65 -1.53 11.59
C VAL A 57 3.13 -2.92 11.93
N GLU A 58 2.18 -3.78 12.27
CA GLU A 58 2.44 -5.20 12.43
C GLU A 58 1.88 -5.93 11.21
N LEU A 59 2.71 -6.76 10.59
CA LEU A 59 2.30 -7.66 9.53
C LEU A 59 2.30 -9.08 10.07
N THR A 60 1.13 -9.72 10.06
CA THR A 60 1.00 -11.15 10.37
C THR A 60 0.74 -11.92 9.09
N GLY A 61 1.47 -13.00 8.83
CA GLY A 61 1.31 -13.76 7.60
C GLY A 61 1.53 -15.25 7.80
N GLY A 62 1.29 -16.04 6.75
CA GLY A 62 1.50 -17.47 6.80
C GLY A 62 0.63 -18.25 5.81
N GLY A 63 0.77 -19.58 5.85
CA GLY A 63 -0.06 -20.52 5.09
C GLY A 63 0.28 -20.64 3.60
N GLY A 64 1.19 -19.82 3.08
CA GLY A 64 1.64 -19.88 1.70
C GLY A 64 2.63 -21.00 1.42
N LYS A 65 2.74 -21.38 0.15
CA LYS A 65 3.76 -22.33 -0.30
C LYS A 65 5.16 -21.83 0.09
N GLY A 66 5.93 -22.68 0.76
CA GLY A 66 7.28 -22.34 1.24
C GLY A 66 7.32 -21.39 2.43
N GLU A 67 6.19 -21.13 3.09
CA GLU A 67 6.12 -20.29 4.29
C GLU A 67 5.78 -21.10 5.55
N PRO A 68 6.18 -20.63 6.74
CA PRO A 68 5.67 -21.17 7.99
C PRO A 68 4.15 -20.94 8.13
N LYS A 69 3.51 -21.71 9.00
CA LYS A 69 2.06 -21.61 9.26
C LYS A 69 1.64 -20.20 9.66
N ASN A 70 2.41 -19.54 10.51
CA ASN A 70 2.22 -18.17 10.95
C ASN A 70 3.57 -17.50 11.21
N TYR A 71 3.64 -16.19 10.97
CA TYR A 71 4.78 -15.35 11.31
C TYR A 71 4.32 -13.90 11.52
N THR A 72 5.16 -13.12 12.21
CA THR A 72 4.96 -11.68 12.40
C THR A 72 6.20 -10.94 11.93
N LEU A 73 6.02 -9.88 11.13
CA LEU A 73 7.06 -8.99 10.66
C LEU A 73 6.80 -7.56 11.15
N PRO A 74 7.84 -6.84 11.57
CA PRO A 74 7.73 -5.41 11.79
C PRO A 74 7.59 -4.69 10.45
N ALA A 75 6.71 -3.69 10.42
CA ALA A 75 6.55 -2.79 9.29
C ALA A 75 6.33 -1.35 9.78
N GLN A 76 6.48 -0.41 8.87
CA GLN A 76 6.20 0.99 9.14
C GLN A 76 5.63 1.68 7.91
N VAL A 77 4.71 2.62 8.12
CA VAL A 77 4.13 3.44 7.05
C VAL A 77 4.55 4.88 7.26
N SER A 78 4.88 5.59 6.19
CA SER A 78 5.23 7.02 6.30
C SER A 78 4.03 7.82 6.79
N LYS A 79 4.26 8.93 7.52
CA LYS A 79 3.17 9.74 8.08
C LYS A 79 2.17 10.21 7.02
N ASP A 80 2.67 10.50 5.83
CA ASP A 80 1.92 10.92 4.65
C ASP A 80 1.33 9.74 3.86
N GLY A 81 1.41 8.49 4.34
CA GLY A 81 0.87 7.31 3.68
C GLY A 81 1.53 6.91 2.35
N SER A 82 2.52 7.65 1.84
CA SER A 82 3.11 7.38 0.51
C SER A 82 3.70 5.99 0.33
N LYS A 83 4.20 5.38 1.40
CA LYS A 83 4.88 4.09 1.34
C LYS A 83 4.79 3.32 2.65
N ILE A 84 4.79 2.00 2.51
CA ILE A 84 5.03 1.02 3.57
C ILE A 84 6.44 0.44 3.42
N ILE A 85 7.12 0.19 4.53
CA ILE A 85 8.43 -0.45 4.59
C ILE A 85 8.28 -1.67 5.50
N ILE A 86 8.53 -2.86 4.96
CA ILE A 86 8.41 -4.13 5.68
C ILE A 86 9.82 -4.69 5.93
N ASP A 87 10.06 -5.14 7.16
CA ASP A 87 11.31 -5.78 7.56
C ASP A 87 11.17 -7.31 7.50
N PHE A 88 11.75 -7.91 6.47
CA PHE A 88 11.81 -9.36 6.29
C PHE A 88 13.03 -10.01 6.94
N SER A 89 13.88 -9.27 7.66
CA SER A 89 15.06 -9.83 8.33
C SER A 89 14.75 -10.98 9.31
N PRO A 90 13.60 -11.03 10.01
CA PRO A 90 13.24 -12.21 10.82
C PRO A 90 13.08 -13.50 10.02
N LYS A 91 12.91 -13.40 8.69
CA LYS A 91 12.83 -14.52 7.74
C LYS A 91 14.08 -14.64 6.86
N GLY A 92 15.15 -13.90 7.17
CA GLY A 92 16.39 -13.85 6.37
C GLY A 92 16.33 -12.96 5.13
N GLY A 93 15.28 -12.12 5.00
CA GLY A 93 15.10 -11.19 3.89
C GLY A 93 15.65 -9.77 4.16
N PRO A 94 15.41 -8.83 3.24
CA PRO A 94 15.80 -7.43 3.40
C PRO A 94 14.96 -6.71 4.47
N LYS A 95 15.57 -5.73 5.13
CA LYS A 95 14.91 -4.93 6.19
C LYS A 95 14.09 -3.74 5.67
N ASP A 96 14.31 -3.39 4.41
CA ASP A 96 13.90 -2.14 3.77
C ASP A 96 13.06 -2.44 2.52
N PHE A 97 12.11 -3.36 2.65
CA PHE A 97 11.27 -3.76 1.51
C PHE A 97 10.12 -2.76 1.33
N VAL A 98 10.27 -1.87 0.35
CA VAL A 98 9.37 -0.74 0.13
C VAL A 98 8.22 -1.10 -0.79
N GLY A 99 6.99 -0.84 -0.33
CA GLY A 99 5.76 -0.93 -1.09
C GLY A 99 5.00 0.41 -1.16
N VAL A 100 4.23 0.58 -2.21
CA VAL A 100 3.33 1.72 -2.42
C VAL A 100 1.92 1.18 -2.61
N PHE A 101 0.93 1.80 -1.98
CA PHE A 101 -0.46 1.44 -2.19
C PHE A 101 -0.93 1.92 -3.57
N ASP A 102 -1.47 0.98 -4.34
CA ASP A 102 -2.13 1.22 -5.61
C ASP A 102 -3.64 1.32 -5.35
N ASP A 103 -4.18 2.54 -5.41
CA ASP A 103 -5.59 2.77 -5.11
C ASP A 103 -6.52 2.24 -6.22
N GLU A 104 -6.04 2.22 -7.47
CA GLU A 104 -6.82 1.73 -8.62
C GLU A 104 -6.96 0.21 -8.56
N LEU A 105 -5.86 -0.50 -8.24
CA LEU A 105 -5.83 -1.96 -8.16
C LEU A 105 -6.13 -2.50 -6.75
N LYS A 106 -6.32 -1.62 -5.76
CA LYS A 106 -6.54 -1.93 -4.34
C LYS A 106 -5.53 -2.96 -3.82
N GLY A 107 -4.26 -2.56 -3.75
CA GLY A 107 -3.19 -3.44 -3.25
C GLY A 107 -1.87 -2.73 -3.02
N ILE A 108 -0.84 -3.49 -2.69
CA ILE A 108 0.52 -2.97 -2.45
C ILE A 108 1.43 -3.43 -3.57
N LYS A 109 2.06 -2.49 -4.26
CA LYS A 109 3.08 -2.74 -5.27
C LYS A 109 4.47 -2.54 -4.66
N PHE A 110 5.31 -3.57 -4.72
CA PHE A 110 6.68 -3.50 -4.22
C PHE A 110 7.64 -2.99 -5.28
N LEU A 111 8.43 -1.97 -4.92
CA LEU A 111 9.28 -1.25 -5.87
C LEU A 111 10.53 -2.04 -6.27
N LYS A 112 10.97 -2.99 -5.43
CA LYS A 112 12.21 -3.73 -5.61
C LYS A 112 12.09 -4.86 -6.65
N ASP A 113 10.99 -5.58 -6.63
CA ASP A 113 10.77 -6.78 -7.46
C ASP A 113 9.52 -6.68 -8.35
N GLY A 114 8.72 -5.62 -8.19
CA GLY A 114 7.46 -5.46 -8.91
C GLY A 114 6.35 -6.40 -8.44
N ASN A 115 6.53 -7.14 -7.34
CA ASN A 115 5.50 -8.01 -6.80
C ASN A 115 4.29 -7.17 -6.38
N PHE A 116 3.10 -7.70 -6.64
CA PHE A 116 1.85 -7.04 -6.28
C PHE A 116 1.08 -7.90 -5.29
N TRP A 117 0.76 -7.30 -4.16
CA TRP A 117 -0.09 -7.90 -3.14
C TRP A 117 -1.49 -7.31 -3.24
N PRO A 118 -2.44 -7.99 -3.91
CA PRO A 118 -3.82 -7.54 -3.93
C PRO A 118 -4.40 -7.62 -2.52
N MET A 119 -5.14 -6.58 -2.13
CA MET A 119 -5.96 -6.65 -0.93
C MET A 119 -7.09 -7.65 -1.19
N GLN A 120 -7.32 -8.56 -0.24
CA GLN A 120 -8.57 -9.30 -0.16
C GLN A 120 -9.65 -8.30 0.26
N THR A 121 -10.23 -7.62 -0.72
CA THR A 121 -11.49 -6.89 -0.51
C THR A 121 -12.51 -7.89 0.00
N GLY A 122 -12.92 -7.75 1.26
CA GLY A 122 -14.13 -8.40 1.70
C GLY A 122 -15.27 -7.86 0.85
N GLU A 123 -16.09 -8.73 0.26
CA GLU A 123 -17.46 -8.36 -0.05
C GLU A 123 -18.07 -7.75 1.21
N LYS A 124 -18.21 -6.43 1.22
CA LYS A 124 -19.30 -5.66 1.86
C LYS A 124 -19.11 -4.17 1.58
N CYS A 125 -19.67 -3.75 0.45
CA CYS A 125 -20.34 -2.46 0.37
C CYS A 125 -21.82 -2.79 0.14
N GLU A 126 -22.61 -2.78 1.21
CA GLU A 126 -24.05 -2.45 1.15
C GLU A 126 -24.20 -1.05 1.77
#